data_AF-A0A952PMK4-F1
#
_entry.id   AF-A0A952PMK4-F1
#
_cell.length_a   1.000
_cell.length_b   1.000
_cell.length_c   1.000
_cell.angle_alpha   90.00
_cell.angle_beta   90.00
_cell.angle_gamma   90.00
#
_symmetry.space_group_name_H-M   'P 1'
#
loop_
_entity.id
_entity.type
_entity.pdbx_description
1 polymer ?
#
loop_
_entity_poly.entity_id
_entity_poly.type
_entity_poly.pdbx_seq_one_letter_code
_entity_poly.pdbx_strand_id
1 'polypeptide(L)' 'MKSEDIYRCLLDECADGFVVSDSQGLIVSVNAALAKLVGKDAASLKGQPLKSIINFEVPDTQQKMLEASVAQ' A
#
# COMPACT_ATOMS: atom_id res chain seq x y z
N MET A 1 13.40 -23.75 0.67
CA MET A 1 12.22 -22.91 0.98
C MET A 1 12.39 -21.64 0.18
N LYS A 2 11.40 -21.29 -0.67
CA LYS A 2 11.51 -20.17 -1.60
C LYS A 2 11.42 -18.87 -0.80
N SER A 3 12.20 -17.86 -1.17
CA SER A 3 12.27 -16.59 -0.45
C SER A 3 10.90 -15.94 -0.23
N GLU A 4 9.96 -16.12 -1.17
CA GLU A 4 8.58 -15.61 -1.07
C GLU A 4 7.82 -16.10 0.18
N ASP A 5 8.04 -17.34 0.59
CA ASP A 5 7.39 -17.92 1.78
C ASP A 5 7.90 -17.27 3.06
N ILE A 6 9.21 -16.98 3.12
CA ILE A 6 9.84 -16.30 4.26
C ILE A 6 9.33 -14.86 4.34
N TYR A 7 9.24 -14.15 3.21
CA TYR A 7 8.68 -12.79 3.16
C TYR A 7 7.22 -12.77 3.62
N ARG A 8 6.39 -13.73 3.18
CA ARG A 8 4.99 -13.81 3.62
C ARG A 8 4.87 -14.06 5.12
N CYS A 9 5.65 -15.00 5.66
CA CYS A 9 5.64 -15.28 7.10
C CYS A 9 6.04 -14.04 7.92
N LEU A 10 7.10 -13.35 7.53
CA LEU A 10 7.56 -12.15 8.23
C LEU A 10 6.52 -11.03 8.22
N LEU A 11 5.82 -10.84 7.09
CA LEU A 11 4.79 -9.81 6.97
C LEU A 11 3.50 -10.17 7.71
N ASP A 12 3.12 -11.44 7.75
CA ASP A 12 1.94 -11.90 8.49
C ASP A 12 2.14 -11.88 10.01
N GLU A 13 3.37 -12.04 10.49
CA GLU A 13 3.73 -11.92 11.91
C GLU A 13 3.92 -10.46 12.36
N CYS A 14 4.06 -9.51 11.42
CA CYS A 14 4.24 -8.11 11.75
C CYS A 14 2.95 -7.47 12.28
N ALA A 15 3.07 -6.64 13.33
CA ALA A 15 1.93 -5.91 13.91
C ALA A 15 1.48 -4.73 13.02
N ASP A 16 2.39 -4.18 12.23
CA ASP A 16 2.10 -3.07 11.34
C ASP A 16 1.38 -3.55 10.07
N GLY A 17 0.40 -2.77 9.63
CA GLY A 17 -0.34 -3.04 8.39
C GLY A 17 0.54 -2.85 7.16
N PHE A 18 0.67 -3.89 6.33
CA PHE A 18 1.45 -3.85 5.10
C PHE A 18 0.56 -4.05 3.87
N VAL A 19 0.79 -3.23 2.85
CA VAL A 19 0.08 -3.28 1.55
C VAL A 19 1.07 -3.11 0.40
N VAL A 20 0.87 -3.90 -0.63
CA VAL A 20 1.56 -3.76 -1.93
C VAL A 20 0.51 -3.38 -2.96
N SER A 21 0.81 -2.35 -3.74
CA SER A 21 -0.01 -1.94 -4.88
C SER A 21 0.81 -1.97 -6.17
N ASP A 22 0.12 -2.07 -7.31
CA ASP A 22 0.73 -1.94 -8.63
C ASP A 22 0.95 -0.48 -9.04
N SER A 23 1.46 -0.26 -10.25
CA SER A 23 1.70 1.08 -10.79
C SER A 23 0.43 1.90 -11.05
N GLN A 24 -0.75 1.26 -11.06
CA GLN A 24 -2.05 1.92 -11.16
C GLN A 24 -2.67 2.17 -9.77
N GLY A 25 -1.97 1.80 -8.70
CA GLY A 25 -2.43 1.93 -7.32
C GLY A 25 -3.48 0.90 -6.94
N LEU A 26 -3.62 -0.22 -7.65
CA LEU A 26 -4.50 -1.33 -7.27
C LEU A 26 -3.78 -2.25 -6.29
N ILE A 27 -4.49 -2.70 -5.26
CA ILE A 27 -3.94 -3.57 -4.22
C ILE A 27 -3.62 -4.95 -4.81
N VAL A 28 -2.36 -5.34 -4.72
CA VAL A 28 -1.84 -6.65 -5.16
C VAL A 28 -1.77 -7.62 -3.98
N SER A 29 -1.38 -7.13 -2.81
CA SER A 29 -1.28 -7.94 -1.59
C SER A 29 -1.44 -7.10 -0.33
N VAL A 30 -1.95 -7.73 0.73
CA VAL A 30 -2.06 -7.15 2.07
C VAL A 30 -1.68 -8.22 3.09
N ASN A 31 -1.08 -7.82 4.22
CA ASN A 31 -0.86 -8.75 5.33
C ASN A 31 -2.10 -8.91 6.21
N ALA A 32 -2.08 -9.92 7.08
CA ALA A 32 -3.16 -10.17 8.03
C ALA A 32 -3.43 -8.98 8.98
N ALA A 33 -2.39 -8.23 9.37
CA ALA A 33 -2.54 -7.08 10.26
C ALA A 33 -3.35 -5.95 9.61
N LEU A 34 -3.08 -5.63 8.33
CA LEU A 34 -3.84 -4.62 7.59
C LEU A 34 -5.29 -5.06 7.36
N ALA A 35 -5.51 -6.32 7.00
CA ALA A 35 -6.86 -6.85 6.81
C ALA A 35 -7.71 -6.70 8.09
N LYS A 36 -7.12 -7.00 9.26
CA LYS A 36 -7.75 -6.78 10.57
C LYS A 36 -7.99 -5.30 10.86
N LEU A 37 -7.01 -4.44 10.59
CA LEU A 37 -7.10 -3.00 10.83
C LEU A 37 -8.18 -2.33 9.98
N VAL A 38 -8.31 -2.75 8.72
CA VAL A 38 -9.35 -2.27 7.79
C VAL A 38 -10.71 -2.93 8.06
N GLY A 39 -10.73 -4.08 8.75
CA GLY A 39 -11.94 -4.86 9.01
C GLY A 39 -12.52 -5.53 7.76
N LYS A 40 -11.67 -5.83 6.76
CA LYS A 40 -12.05 -6.46 5.50
C LYS A 40 -11.14 -7.63 5.19
N ASP A 41 -11.69 -8.66 4.54
CA ASP A 41 -10.90 -9.79 4.08
C ASP A 41 -9.86 -9.37 3.03
N ALA A 42 -8.65 -9.91 3.15
CA ALA A 42 -7.56 -9.67 2.21
C ALA A 42 -7.95 -9.97 0.75
N ALA A 43 -8.76 -11.01 0.53
CA ALA A 43 -9.27 -11.37 -0.79
C ALA A 43 -10.19 -10.29 -1.37
N SER A 44 -11.02 -9.67 -0.53
CA SER A 44 -11.92 -8.58 -0.93
C SER A 44 -11.16 -7.29 -1.23
N LEU A 45 -10.01 -7.07 -0.58
CA LEU A 45 -9.17 -5.90 -0.79
C LEU A 45 -8.36 -5.95 -2.09
N LYS A 46 -7.99 -7.15 -2.56
CA LYS A 46 -7.23 -7.29 -3.81
C LYS A 46 -7.99 -6.71 -5.01
N GLY A 47 -7.27 -5.99 -5.85
CA GLY A 47 -7.82 -5.30 -7.03
C GLY A 47 -8.60 -4.02 -6.71
N GLN A 48 -8.80 -3.67 -5.43
CA GLN A 48 -9.36 -2.36 -5.09
C GLN A 48 -8.28 -1.28 -5.20
N PRO A 49 -8.65 -0.03 -5.55
CA PRO A 49 -7.74 1.10 -5.45
C PRO A 49 -7.26 1.28 -4.01
N LEU A 50 -5.96 1.52 -3.82
CA LEU A 50 -5.34 1.76 -2.51
C LEU A 50 -6.04 2.91 -1.75
N LYS A 51 -6.49 3.94 -2.48
CA LYS A 51 -7.30 5.05 -1.97
C LYS A 51 -8.64 4.63 -1.31
N SER A 52 -9.11 3.41 -1.54
CA SER A 52 -10.32 2.87 -0.92
C SER A 52 -10.14 2.46 0.54
N ILE A 53 -8.90 2.29 0.99
CA ILE A 53 -8.57 1.89 2.37
C ILE A 53 -7.75 2.93 3.13
N ILE A 54 -7.02 3.78 2.42
CA ILE A 54 -6.24 4.87 3.01
C ILE A 54 -6.47 6.15 2.22
N ASN A 55 -6.89 7.21 2.92
CA ASN A 55 -6.99 8.54 2.33
C ASN A 55 -5.67 9.29 2.58
N PHE A 56 -4.63 8.90 1.84
CA PHE A 56 -3.34 9.59 1.88
C PHE A 56 -3.24 10.54 0.69
N GLU A 57 -2.81 11.77 0.96
CA GLU A 57 -2.43 12.68 -0.11
C GLU A 57 -1.10 12.17 -0.68
N VAL A 58 -1.13 11.66 -1.91
CA VAL A 58 0.10 11.49 -2.69
C VAL A 58 0.58 12.91 -2.97
N PRO A 59 1.72 13.36 -2.43
CA PRO A 59 2.25 14.65 -2.83
C PRO A 59 2.57 14.52 -4.32
N ASP A 60 1.85 15.28 -5.17
CA ASP A 60 2.12 15.36 -6.60
C ASP A 60 3.60 15.63 -6.80
N THR A 61 4.35 14.57 -7.07
CA THR A 61 5.82 14.63 -7.08
C THR A 61 6.29 15.40 -8.32
N GLN A 62 5.37 15.69 -9.25
CA GLN A 62 5.60 16.58 -10.39
C GLN A 62 5.25 18.04 -10.11
N GLN A 63 4.34 18.35 -9.19
CA GLN A 63 3.88 19.73 -8.96
C GLN A 63 4.79 20.48 -7.98
N LYS A 64 5.31 19.81 -6.93
CA LYS A 64 6.22 20.45 -5.95
C LYS A 64 7.59 20.84 -6.52
N MET A 65 8.12 20.13 -7.53
CA MET A 65 9.40 20.52 -8.16
C MET A 65 9.25 21.69 -9.14
N LEU A 66 8.07 21.82 -9.79
CA LEU A 66 7.78 22.92 -10.69
C LEU A 66 7.48 24.21 -9.92
N GLU A 67 6.70 24.15 -8.85
CA GLU A 67 6.39 25.32 -8.00
C GLU A 67 7.64 25.88 -7.29
N ALA A 68 8.57 25.01 -6.86
CA ALA A 68 9.83 25.44 -6.24
C ALA A 68 10.80 26.11 -7.22
N SER A 69 10.67 25.88 -8.54
CA SER A 69 11.54 26.49 -9.56
C SER A 69 11.00 27.80 -10.14
N VAL A 70 9.71 28.10 -9.98
CA VAL A 70 9.07 29.34 -10.50
C VAL A 70 9.10 30.47 -9.46
N ALA A 71 9.40 30.17 -8.20
CA ALA A 71 9.46 31.14 -7.10
C ALA A 71 10.83 31.83 -6.92
N GLN A 72 11.75 31.73 -7.90
CA GLN A 72 13.02 32.48 -7.92
C GLN A 72 13.01 33.56 -9.00
#